data_AF-Q8HUH1-F1
#
_entry.id   AF-Q8HUH1-F1
#
_cell.length_a   1.000
_cell.length_b   1.000
_cell.length_c   1.000
_cell.angle_alpha   90.00
_cell.angle_beta   90.00
_cell.angle_gamma   90.00
#
_symmetry.space_group_name_H-M   'P 1'
#
loop_
_entity.id
_entity.type
_entity.pdbx_description
1 polymer ?
#
loop_
_entity_poly.entity_id
_entity_poly.type
_entity_poly.pdbx_seq_one_letter_code
_entity_poly.pdbx_strand_id
1 'polypeptide(L)'
;MNVYVTLKTKLVAELRQIKQTLQTERNIIRVLRRKLKQIAAQKRFIKFLPKLRYLPTPVTKIEQTARFLVKKFVDPKMKYPMDSIYDKKLSRQSKKVAASRKKKWQRLEKYLGGISNMTKIKEKQIANNVAIIIGQQEEMNAVRECQKLGIKMFHIVDTNCNPGLADHFIPANDDARNSIKFILGKFLTRIRLAHKIKVKFKKTSLKK
;
A
#
# COMPACT_ATOMS: atom_id res chain seq x y z
N MET A 1 52.58 -50.21 42.67
CA MET A 1 51.13 -50.35 42.39
C MET A 1 50.38 -49.02 42.36
N ASN A 2 50.62 -48.10 43.31
CA ASN A 2 49.86 -46.84 43.43
C ASN A 2 49.92 -45.90 42.22
N VAL A 3 51.10 -45.74 41.60
CA VAL A 3 51.29 -44.86 40.43
C VAL A 3 50.42 -45.28 39.25
N TYR A 4 50.34 -46.59 38.97
CA TYR A 4 49.51 -47.14 37.89
C TYR A 4 48.03 -46.85 38.11
N VAL A 5 47.53 -47.03 39.35
CA VAL A 5 46.13 -46.74 39.69
C VAL A 5 45.82 -45.26 39.46
N THR A 6 46.70 -44.35 39.90
CA THR A 6 46.56 -42.90 39.69
C THR A 6 46.59 -42.51 38.21
N LEU A 7 47.46 -43.11 37.41
CA LEU A 7 47.49 -42.87 35.96
C LEU A 7 46.22 -43.39 35.27
N LYS A 8 45.76 -44.57 35.66
CA LYS A 8 44.52 -45.16 35.14
C LYS A 8 43.29 -44.30 35.48
N THR A 9 43.18 -43.79 36.70
CA THR A 9 42.06 -42.92 37.10
C THR A 9 42.08 -41.59 36.34
N LYS A 10 43.26 -40.98 36.17
CA LYS A 10 43.44 -39.78 35.33
C LYS A 10 43.02 -40.03 33.88
N LEU A 11 43.51 -41.11 33.25
CA LEU A 11 43.14 -41.48 31.88
C LEU A 11 41.63 -41.68 31.73
N VAL A 12 40.98 -42.37 32.68
CA VAL A 12 39.52 -42.58 32.66
C VAL A 12 38.76 -41.25 32.81
N ALA A 13 39.26 -40.32 33.62
CA ALA A 13 38.65 -38.99 33.78
C ALA A 13 38.73 -38.17 32.47
N GLU A 14 39.89 -38.15 31.81
CA GLU A 14 40.09 -37.49 30.52
C GLU A 14 39.17 -38.08 29.44
N LEU A 15 39.11 -39.42 29.34
CA LEU A 15 38.21 -40.11 28.40
C LEU A 15 36.73 -39.78 28.64
N ARG A 16 36.32 -39.60 29.92
CA ARG A 16 34.95 -39.17 30.25
C ARG A 16 34.68 -37.74 29.79
N GLN A 17 35.64 -36.82 29.93
CA GLN A 17 35.50 -35.44 29.45
C GLN A 17 35.40 -35.39 27.92
N ILE A 18 36.27 -36.11 27.21
CA ILE A 18 36.23 -36.23 25.74
C ILE A 18 34.88 -36.80 25.27
N LYS A 19 34.35 -37.80 25.98
CA LYS A 19 33.03 -38.36 25.66
C LYS A 19 31.91 -37.34 25.83
N GLN A 20 31.97 -36.50 26.88
CA GLN A 20 30.97 -35.45 27.14
C GLN A 20 31.01 -34.35 26.08
N THR A 21 32.20 -33.86 25.70
CA THR A 21 32.36 -32.84 24.65
C THR A 21 31.89 -33.35 23.29
N LEU A 22 32.19 -34.60 22.95
CA LEU A 22 31.71 -35.22 21.72
C LEU A 22 30.17 -35.33 21.71
N GLN A 23 29.56 -35.65 22.86
CA GLN A 23 28.11 -35.72 22.97
C GLN A 23 27.43 -34.34 22.82
N THR A 24 28.00 -33.27 23.37
CA THR A 24 27.48 -31.91 23.20
C THR A 24 27.61 -31.43 21.75
N GLU A 25 28.75 -31.68 21.10
CA GLU A 25 28.96 -31.38 19.66
C GLU A 25 27.97 -32.15 18.78
N ARG A 26 27.77 -33.45 19.02
CA ARG A 26 26.76 -34.25 18.30
C ARG A 26 25.35 -33.66 18.43
N ASN A 27 24.99 -33.18 19.62
CA ASN A 27 23.71 -32.53 19.85
C ASN A 27 23.59 -31.20 19.07
N ILE A 28 24.63 -30.36 19.07
CA ILE A 28 24.68 -29.11 18.31
C ILE A 28 24.52 -29.38 16.81
N ILE A 29 25.26 -30.35 16.26
CA ILE A 29 25.17 -30.74 14.84
C ILE A 29 23.76 -31.24 14.51
N ARG A 30 23.12 -32.02 15.39
CA ARG A 30 21.75 -32.51 15.20
C ARG A 30 20.74 -31.35 15.09
N VAL A 31 20.85 -30.35 15.96
CA VAL A 31 19.98 -29.16 15.92
C VAL A 31 20.23 -28.33 14.67
N LEU A 32 21.49 -28.12 14.30
CA LEU A 32 21.87 -27.38 13.10
C LEU A 32 21.31 -28.05 11.83
N ARG A 33 21.43 -29.37 11.71
CA ARG A 33 20.85 -30.16 10.60
C ARG A 33 19.33 -29.97 10.50
N ARG A 34 18.60 -29.95 11.63
CA ARG A 34 17.15 -29.69 11.64
C ARG A 34 16.81 -28.29 11.14
N LYS A 35 17.53 -27.25 11.60
CA LYS A 35 17.34 -25.87 11.14
C LYS A 35 17.63 -25.71 9.64
N LEU A 36 18.71 -26.31 9.15
CA LEU A 36 19.06 -26.29 7.72
C LEU A 36 17.98 -26.97 6.87
N LYS A 37 17.41 -28.10 7.33
CA LYS A 37 16.31 -28.78 6.65
C LYS A 37 15.04 -27.92 6.60
N GLN A 38 14.72 -27.20 7.68
CA GLN A 38 13.60 -26.24 7.68
C GLN A 38 13.82 -25.09 6.70
N ILE A 39 15.01 -24.48 6.67
CA ILE A 39 15.35 -23.39 5.74
C ILE A 39 15.26 -23.89 4.29
N ALA A 40 15.74 -25.11 4.01
CA ALA A 40 15.63 -25.72 2.68
C ALA A 40 14.17 -25.94 2.27
N ALA A 41 13.31 -26.41 3.19
CA ALA A 41 11.89 -26.57 2.95
C ALA A 41 11.18 -25.23 2.67
N GLN A 42 11.50 -24.18 3.43
CA GLN A 42 10.98 -22.82 3.20
C GLN A 42 11.40 -22.28 1.83
N LYS A 43 12.68 -22.44 1.44
CA LYS A 43 13.17 -22.04 0.10
C LYS A 43 12.45 -22.80 -1.01
N ARG A 44 12.22 -24.11 -0.84
CA ARG A 44 11.45 -24.93 -1.78
C ARG A 44 10.01 -24.41 -1.90
N PHE A 45 9.36 -24.12 -0.78
CA PHE A 45 7.99 -23.58 -0.75
C PHE A 45 7.88 -22.23 -1.48
N ILE A 46 8.83 -21.31 -1.26
CA ILE A 46 8.87 -20.01 -1.96
C ILE A 46 8.97 -20.19 -3.49
N LYS A 47 9.74 -21.17 -3.97
CA LYS A 47 9.82 -21.50 -5.40
C LYS A 47 8.50 -22.00 -5.98
N PHE A 48 7.64 -22.61 -5.17
CA PHE A 48 6.31 -23.08 -5.58
C PHE A 48 5.22 -22.01 -5.52
N LEU A 49 5.38 -20.95 -4.73
CA LEU A 49 4.36 -19.89 -4.56
C LEU A 49 3.81 -19.30 -5.88
N PRO A 50 4.62 -19.01 -6.92
CA PRO A 50 4.09 -18.50 -8.18
C PRO A 50 3.11 -19.46 -8.87
N LYS A 51 3.31 -20.79 -8.74
CA LYS A 51 2.41 -21.79 -9.34
C LYS A 51 1.05 -21.82 -8.66
N LEU A 52 1.00 -21.48 -7.37
CA LEU A 52 -0.26 -21.41 -6.60
C LEU A 52 -1.10 -20.16 -6.93
N ARG A 53 -0.59 -19.24 -7.76
CA ARG A 53 -1.31 -18.02 -8.16
C ARG A 53 -2.61 -18.32 -8.93
N TYR A 54 -2.63 -19.41 -9.68
CA TYR A 54 -3.77 -19.81 -10.52
C TYR A 54 -4.85 -20.59 -9.77
N LEU A 55 -4.66 -20.89 -8.48
CA LEU A 55 -5.69 -21.56 -7.70
C LEU A 55 -6.88 -20.61 -7.49
N PRO A 56 -8.12 -21.10 -7.62
CA PRO A 56 -9.30 -20.31 -7.29
C PRO A 56 -9.19 -19.88 -5.81
N THR A 57 -9.05 -18.57 -5.60
CA THR A 57 -9.08 -17.99 -4.26
C THR A 57 -10.52 -17.59 -3.95
N PRO A 58 -11.09 -17.98 -2.79
CA PRO A 58 -12.39 -17.50 -2.39
C PRO A 58 -12.43 -15.96 -2.41
N VAL A 59 -13.53 -15.37 -2.86
CA VAL A 59 -13.70 -13.90 -2.97
C VAL A 59 -13.38 -13.21 -1.64
N THR A 60 -13.75 -13.83 -0.52
CA THR A 60 -13.44 -13.36 0.84
C THR A 60 -11.94 -13.26 1.11
N LYS A 61 -11.13 -14.19 0.58
CA LYS A 61 -9.68 -14.20 0.74
C LYS A 61 -8.99 -13.17 -0.15
N ILE A 62 -9.53 -12.91 -1.35
CA ILE A 62 -9.08 -11.80 -2.21
C ILE A 62 -9.36 -10.47 -1.50
N GLU A 63 -10.56 -10.29 -0.95
CA GLU A 63 -10.92 -9.08 -0.18
C GLU A 63 -10.01 -8.91 1.05
N GLN A 64 -9.77 -9.97 1.82
CA GLN A 64 -8.86 -9.93 2.97
C GLN A 64 -7.42 -9.59 2.55
N THR A 65 -6.94 -10.16 1.45
CA THR A 65 -5.60 -9.89 0.92
C THR A 65 -5.50 -8.47 0.40
N ALA A 66 -6.49 -8.00 -0.35
CA ALA A 66 -6.59 -6.62 -0.80
C ALA A 66 -6.67 -5.68 0.39
N ARG A 67 -7.51 -5.94 1.40
CA ARG A 67 -7.58 -5.17 2.65
C ARG A 67 -6.27 -5.19 3.41
N PHE A 68 -5.54 -6.32 3.45
CA PHE A 68 -4.23 -6.43 4.08
C PHE A 68 -3.15 -5.66 3.32
N LEU A 69 -3.14 -5.75 1.99
CA LEU A 69 -2.21 -5.04 1.11
C LEU A 69 -2.51 -3.54 1.13
N VAL A 70 -3.77 -3.14 0.98
CA VAL A 70 -4.25 -1.77 1.17
C VAL A 70 -3.88 -1.35 2.57
N LYS A 71 -4.17 -2.07 3.65
CA LYS A 71 -3.72 -1.70 4.99
C LYS A 71 -2.19 -1.62 5.13
N LYS A 72 -1.39 -2.31 4.31
CA LYS A 72 0.08 -2.19 4.31
C LYS A 72 0.62 -1.06 3.42
N PHE A 73 -0.07 -0.74 2.33
CA PHE A 73 0.30 0.28 1.35
C PHE A 73 -0.33 1.64 1.72
N VAL A 74 -1.61 1.58 2.07
CA VAL A 74 -2.46 2.52 2.80
C VAL A 74 -2.42 2.17 4.30
N ASP A 75 -1.21 1.97 4.83
CA ASP A 75 -1.02 1.95 6.28
C ASP A 75 -1.50 3.31 6.81
N PRO A 76 -2.33 3.31 7.87
CA PRO A 76 -2.87 4.53 8.43
C PRO A 76 -1.67 5.29 8.90
N LYS A 77 -1.32 6.31 8.12
CA LYS A 77 -0.23 7.19 8.45
C LYS A 77 1.10 6.38 8.21
N MET A 78 1.97 6.78 7.30
CA MET A 78 2.28 8.21 7.09
C MET A 78 2.21 8.98 8.45
N LYS A 79 2.31 8.27 9.62
CA LYS A 79 2.19 8.70 11.04
C LYS A 79 3.43 9.39 11.50
N TYR A 80 4.48 9.17 10.75
CA TYR A 80 5.71 9.87 10.85
C TYR A 80 5.63 10.87 9.71
N PRO A 81 5.24 12.14 9.97
CA PRO A 81 5.90 13.21 9.23
C PRO A 81 7.39 12.85 9.22
N MET A 82 8.02 12.98 8.06
CA MET A 82 9.39 12.55 7.82
C MET A 82 10.38 12.96 8.93
N ASP A 83 10.05 14.03 9.65
CA ASP A 83 10.90 14.73 10.59
C ASP A 83 11.34 13.91 11.83
N SER A 84 10.56 12.94 12.34
CA SER A 84 10.84 12.40 13.69
C SER A 84 11.53 11.03 13.73
N ILE A 85 11.05 10.05 12.94
CA ILE A 85 11.51 8.64 13.05
C ILE A 85 12.34 8.19 11.86
N TYR A 86 12.14 8.80 10.70
CA TYR A 86 12.92 8.48 9.53
C TYR A 86 14.36 8.99 9.69
N ASP A 87 14.59 10.24 10.09
CA ASP A 87 15.95 10.75 10.26
C ASP A 87 16.82 9.92 11.21
N LYS A 88 16.27 9.39 12.31
CA LYS A 88 17.04 8.57 13.27
C LYS A 88 17.42 7.18 12.74
N LYS A 89 16.55 6.54 11.96
CA LYS A 89 16.85 5.23 11.33
C LYS A 89 17.67 5.38 10.05
N LEU A 90 17.42 6.46 9.31
CA LEU A 90 18.05 6.76 8.03
C LEU A 90 19.46 7.34 8.21
N SER A 91 19.74 8.04 9.32
CA SER A 91 21.09 8.51 9.67
C SER A 91 22.07 7.36 9.88
N ARG A 92 21.58 6.21 10.38
CA ARG A 92 22.38 4.97 10.51
C ARG A 92 22.60 4.26 9.19
N GLN A 93 21.99 4.71 8.10
CA GLN A 93 22.12 4.12 6.78
C GLN A 93 22.99 4.99 5.88
N SER A 94 23.54 4.39 4.83
CA SER A 94 24.24 5.13 3.78
C SER A 94 23.32 6.20 3.16
N LYS A 95 23.88 7.40 2.94
CA LYS A 95 23.19 8.55 2.30
C LYS A 95 22.47 8.17 1.00
N LYS A 96 23.00 7.21 0.24
CA LYS A 96 22.38 6.71 -1.00
C LYS A 96 21.07 5.95 -0.74
N VAL A 97 21.08 5.03 0.22
CA VAL A 97 19.88 4.26 0.62
C VAL A 97 18.83 5.20 1.22
N ALA A 98 19.29 6.16 2.02
CA ALA A 98 18.49 7.22 2.59
C ALA A 98 17.71 8.00 1.51
N ALA A 99 18.42 8.56 0.55
CA ALA A 99 17.85 9.34 -0.53
C ALA A 99 16.87 8.53 -1.39
N SER A 100 17.20 7.27 -1.71
CA SER A 100 16.32 6.39 -2.50
C SER A 100 14.98 6.12 -1.79
N ARG A 101 15.02 5.85 -0.47
CA ARG A 101 13.81 5.65 0.34
C ARG A 101 12.97 6.92 0.43
N LYS A 102 13.61 8.08 0.60
CA LYS A 102 12.92 9.39 0.61
C LYS A 102 12.19 9.65 -0.70
N LYS A 103 12.84 9.45 -1.85
CA LYS A 103 12.21 9.56 -3.17
C LYS A 103 11.03 8.60 -3.34
N LYS A 104 11.18 7.35 -2.91
CA LYS A 104 10.10 6.35 -2.95
C LYS A 104 8.91 6.78 -2.11
N TRP A 105 9.14 7.31 -0.90
CA TRP A 105 8.08 7.79 -0.03
C TRP A 105 7.36 9.01 -0.62
N GLN A 106 8.07 10.02 -1.12
CA GLN A 106 7.47 11.19 -1.77
C GLN A 106 6.60 10.80 -2.97
N ARG A 107 7.05 9.80 -3.75
CA ARG A 107 6.26 9.25 -4.85
C ARG A 107 4.98 8.59 -4.34
N LEU A 108 5.07 7.74 -3.31
CA LEU A 108 3.90 7.07 -2.74
C LEU A 108 2.93 8.08 -2.12
N GLU A 109 3.42 9.12 -1.45
CA GLU A 109 2.58 10.18 -0.89
C GLU A 109 1.85 10.97 -1.97
N LYS A 110 2.55 11.34 -3.05
CA LYS A 110 1.95 12.05 -4.19
C LYS A 110 0.77 11.28 -4.81
N TYR A 111 0.87 9.95 -4.92
CA TYR A 111 -0.14 9.14 -5.63
C TYR A 111 -1.16 8.47 -4.71
N LEU A 112 -0.80 8.10 -3.47
CA LEU A 112 -1.64 7.29 -2.56
C LEU A 112 -2.03 8.03 -1.28
N GLY A 113 -1.47 9.23 -1.01
CA GLY A 113 -1.75 9.98 0.20
C GLY A 113 -3.24 10.35 0.35
N GLY A 114 -3.92 10.64 -0.77
CA GLY A 114 -5.36 10.90 -0.77
C GLY A 114 -6.19 9.70 -0.30
N ILE A 115 -5.81 8.49 -0.74
CA ILE A 115 -6.48 7.23 -0.38
C ILE A 115 -6.29 6.92 1.10
N SER A 116 -5.16 7.31 1.70
CA SER A 116 -4.91 7.07 3.13
C SER A 116 -5.91 7.72 4.08
N ASN A 117 -6.52 8.84 3.69
CA ASN A 117 -7.51 9.52 4.49
C ASN A 117 -8.94 9.17 4.08
N MET A 118 -9.13 8.35 3.05
CA MET A 118 -10.45 7.88 2.65
C MET A 118 -10.96 6.90 3.71
N THR A 119 -11.89 7.37 4.53
CA THR A 119 -12.68 6.51 5.41
C THR A 119 -13.67 5.68 4.58
N LYS A 120 -14.31 4.68 5.20
CA LYS A 120 -15.40 3.94 4.55
C LYS A 120 -16.57 4.91 4.29
N ILE A 121 -16.62 5.47 3.09
CA ILE A 121 -17.72 6.31 2.62
C ILE A 121 -18.93 5.39 2.40
N LYS A 122 -20.13 5.80 2.85
CA LYS A 122 -21.36 5.03 2.58
C LYS A 122 -21.69 5.12 1.09
N GLU A 123 -22.22 4.06 0.51
CA GLU A 123 -22.63 4.02 -0.91
C GLU A 123 -23.52 5.21 -1.32
N LYS A 124 -24.49 5.60 -0.48
CA LYS A 124 -25.33 6.78 -0.68
C LYS A 124 -24.56 8.10 -0.80
N GLN A 125 -23.43 8.24 -0.09
CA GLN A 125 -22.59 9.44 -0.18
C GLN A 125 -21.75 9.42 -1.45
N ILE A 126 -21.35 8.25 -1.94
CA ILE A 126 -20.61 8.08 -3.20
C ILE A 126 -21.48 8.51 -4.39
N ALA A 127 -22.75 8.07 -4.43
CA ALA A 127 -23.68 8.43 -5.50
C ALA A 127 -23.99 9.94 -5.58
N ASN A 128 -23.83 10.68 -4.48
CA ASN A 128 -23.99 12.13 -4.45
C ASN A 128 -22.74 12.90 -4.91
N ASN A 129 -21.63 12.20 -5.12
CA ASN A 129 -20.43 12.81 -5.66
C ASN A 129 -20.57 13.05 -7.16
N VAL A 130 -19.75 13.96 -7.65
CA VAL A 130 -19.67 14.32 -9.06
C VAL A 130 -18.23 14.24 -9.49
N ALA A 131 -17.98 13.54 -10.59
CA ALA A 131 -16.67 13.48 -11.24
C ALA A 131 -16.65 14.44 -12.44
N ILE A 132 -15.50 15.09 -12.66
CA ILE A 132 -15.24 15.90 -13.85
C ILE A 132 -14.15 15.18 -14.63
N ILE A 133 -14.46 14.74 -15.85
CA ILE A 133 -13.56 13.99 -16.73
C ILE A 133 -13.08 14.93 -17.85
N ILE A 134 -11.78 14.90 -18.11
CA ILE A 134 -11.08 15.67 -19.13
C ILE A 134 -10.19 14.66 -19.87
N GLY A 135 -10.19 14.63 -21.20
CA GLY A 135 -9.50 13.58 -21.95
C GLY A 135 -10.24 12.24 -21.84
N GLN A 136 -11.44 12.15 -22.41
CA GLN A 136 -12.27 10.94 -22.27
C GLN A 136 -11.57 9.68 -22.82
N GLN A 137 -10.74 9.84 -23.85
CA GLN A 137 -10.01 8.75 -24.47
C GLN A 137 -8.89 8.25 -23.55
N GLU A 138 -8.11 9.15 -22.92
CA GLU A 138 -7.07 8.76 -21.96
C GLU A 138 -7.65 8.23 -20.65
N GLU A 139 -8.76 8.80 -20.17
CA GLU A 139 -9.34 8.52 -18.85
C GLU A 139 -10.48 7.49 -18.87
N MET A 140 -10.54 6.64 -19.90
CA MET A 140 -11.58 5.62 -20.04
C MET A 140 -11.69 4.67 -18.83
N ASN A 141 -10.58 4.43 -18.11
CA ASN A 141 -10.60 3.64 -16.88
C ASN A 141 -11.38 4.34 -15.76
N ALA A 142 -11.20 5.65 -15.60
CA ALA A 142 -11.93 6.45 -14.62
C ALA A 142 -13.43 6.53 -14.97
N VAL A 143 -13.76 6.66 -16.26
CA VAL A 143 -15.16 6.62 -16.75
C VAL A 143 -15.84 5.32 -16.33
N ARG A 144 -15.22 4.17 -16.62
CA ARG A 144 -15.77 2.86 -16.24
C ARG A 144 -15.89 2.68 -14.72
N GLU A 145 -14.93 3.20 -13.95
CA GLU A 145 -14.99 3.14 -12.49
C GLU A 145 -16.12 4.01 -11.92
N CYS A 146 -16.31 5.21 -12.46
CA CYS A 146 -17.42 6.10 -12.08
C CYS A 146 -18.78 5.48 -12.41
N GLN A 147 -18.92 4.86 -13.59
CA GLN A 147 -20.14 4.14 -13.98
C GLN A 147 -20.45 2.98 -13.03
N LYS A 148 -19.43 2.21 -12.63
CA LYS A 148 -19.60 1.11 -11.65
C LYS A 148 -20.02 1.62 -10.26
N LEU A 149 -19.54 2.79 -9.86
CA LEU A 149 -19.86 3.41 -8.57
C LEU A 149 -21.14 4.25 -8.60
N GLY A 150 -21.77 4.44 -9.75
CA GLY A 150 -22.94 5.31 -9.93
C GLY A 150 -22.64 6.79 -9.67
N ILE A 151 -21.40 7.23 -9.88
CA ILE A 151 -20.99 8.63 -9.71
C ILE A 151 -21.39 9.41 -10.96
N LYS A 152 -22.07 10.55 -10.77
CA LYS A 152 -22.46 11.42 -11.89
C LYS A 152 -21.24 12.07 -12.53
N MET A 153 -21.13 12.04 -13.85
CA MET A 153 -19.96 12.50 -14.60
C MET A 153 -20.26 13.72 -15.47
N PHE A 154 -19.42 14.75 -15.34
CA PHE A 154 -19.35 15.88 -16.26
C PHE A 154 -18.12 15.72 -17.15
N HIS A 155 -18.30 15.63 -18.46
CA HIS A 155 -17.20 15.47 -19.40
C HIS A 155 -16.90 16.77 -20.12
N ILE A 156 -15.61 17.08 -20.30
CA ILE A 156 -15.18 17.94 -21.39
C ILE A 156 -15.04 17.02 -22.61
N VAL A 157 -15.82 17.30 -23.65
CA VAL A 157 -15.90 16.46 -24.85
C VAL A 157 -15.27 17.21 -26.00
N ASP A 158 -14.22 16.63 -26.57
CA ASP A 158 -13.63 17.05 -27.84
C ASP A 158 -14.13 16.18 -29.01
N THR A 159 -13.64 16.43 -30.22
CA THR A 159 -14.08 15.82 -31.48
C THR A 159 -13.97 14.29 -31.51
N ASN A 160 -13.03 13.70 -30.76
CA ASN A 160 -12.78 12.25 -30.65
C ASN A 160 -13.55 11.58 -29.50
N CYS A 161 -14.28 12.34 -28.69
CA CYS A 161 -14.94 11.84 -27.50
C CYS A 161 -16.37 11.31 -27.79
N ASN A 162 -16.84 10.34 -27.00
CA ASN A 162 -18.22 9.84 -27.12
C ASN A 162 -19.14 10.50 -26.09
N PRO A 163 -20.03 11.43 -26.48
CA PRO A 163 -20.90 12.16 -25.55
C PRO A 163 -21.91 11.25 -24.82
N GLY A 164 -22.22 10.06 -25.35
CA GLY A 164 -23.14 9.11 -24.73
C GLY A 164 -22.60 8.45 -23.45
N LEU A 165 -21.30 8.59 -23.16
CA LEU A 165 -20.71 8.10 -21.91
C LEU A 165 -20.82 9.11 -20.75
N ALA A 166 -21.18 10.37 -21.04
CA ALA A 166 -21.27 11.45 -20.08
C ALA A 166 -22.72 11.72 -19.66
N ASP A 167 -22.97 11.97 -18.37
CA ASP A 167 -24.31 12.42 -17.94
C ASP A 167 -24.58 13.87 -18.38
N HIS A 168 -23.53 14.69 -18.35
CA HIS A 168 -23.51 16.08 -18.79
C HIS A 168 -22.18 16.32 -19.47
N PHE A 169 -22.16 17.02 -20.61
CA PHE A 169 -20.92 17.34 -21.28
C PHE A 169 -20.84 18.81 -21.67
N ILE A 170 -19.59 19.29 -21.77
CA ILE A 170 -19.25 20.62 -22.26
C ILE A 170 -18.38 20.40 -23.50
N PRO A 171 -18.86 20.76 -24.70
CA PRO A 171 -18.03 20.69 -25.89
C PRO A 171 -16.92 21.74 -25.77
N ALA A 172 -15.67 21.29 -25.67
CA ALA A 172 -14.52 22.16 -25.66
C ALA A 172 -13.24 21.36 -25.90
N ASN A 173 -12.20 22.05 -26.35
CA ASN A 173 -10.86 21.49 -26.51
C ASN A 173 -10.30 21.08 -25.13
N ASP A 174 -10.04 19.79 -24.95
CA ASP A 174 -9.45 19.19 -23.75
C ASP A 174 -7.93 19.03 -23.84
N ASP A 175 -7.32 19.12 -25.02
CA ASP A 175 -5.86 19.15 -25.21
C ASP A 175 -5.23 20.48 -24.74
N ALA A 176 -5.95 21.60 -24.91
CA ALA A 176 -5.43 22.92 -24.64
C ALA A 176 -5.47 23.27 -23.15
N ARG A 177 -4.30 23.41 -22.51
CA ARG A 177 -4.18 23.85 -21.09
C ARG A 177 -4.98 25.12 -20.77
N ASN A 178 -5.00 26.10 -21.68
CA ASN A 178 -5.74 27.36 -21.48
C ASN A 178 -7.26 27.13 -21.48
N SER A 179 -7.76 26.25 -22.35
CA SER A 179 -9.18 25.85 -22.40
C SER A 179 -9.58 25.15 -21.10
N ILE A 180 -8.83 24.11 -20.71
CA ILE A 180 -9.06 23.40 -19.44
C ILE A 180 -9.06 24.36 -18.25
N LYS A 181 -8.05 25.23 -18.15
CA LYS A 181 -7.92 26.20 -17.05
C LYS A 181 -9.10 27.16 -17.01
N PHE A 182 -9.58 27.62 -18.16
CA PHE A 182 -10.75 28.49 -18.25
C PHE A 182 -12.01 27.80 -17.74
N ILE A 183 -12.30 26.59 -18.23
CA ILE A 183 -13.50 25.82 -17.85
C ILE A 183 -13.48 25.50 -16.35
N LEU A 184 -12.37 24.95 -15.85
CA LEU A 184 -12.21 24.64 -14.42
C LEU A 184 -12.27 25.91 -13.55
N GLY A 185 -11.75 27.04 -14.04
CA GLY A 185 -11.87 28.33 -13.36
C GLY A 185 -13.32 28.79 -13.21
N LYS A 186 -14.15 28.61 -14.25
CA LYS A 186 -15.59 28.90 -14.20
C LYS A 186 -16.30 27.96 -13.24
N PHE A 187 -16.01 26.66 -13.27
CA PHE A 187 -16.54 25.70 -12.31
C PHE A 187 -16.23 26.10 -10.86
N LEU A 188 -14.96 26.36 -10.56
CA LEU A 188 -14.54 26.75 -9.21
C LEU A 188 -15.30 28.00 -8.72
N THR A 189 -15.44 29.00 -9.59
CA THR A 189 -16.17 30.24 -9.26
C THR A 189 -17.62 29.95 -8.92
N ARG A 190 -18.30 29.12 -9.71
CA ARG A 190 -19.71 28.77 -9.51
C ARG A 190 -19.93 27.86 -8.31
N ILE A 191 -19.06 26.88 -8.08
CA ILE A 191 -19.10 26.00 -6.89
C ILE A 191 -18.93 26.82 -5.61
N ARG A 192 -17.98 27.76 -5.57
CA ARG A 192 -17.77 28.65 -4.42
C ARG A 192 -18.98 29.55 -4.17
N LEU A 193 -19.57 30.10 -5.23
CA LEU A 193 -20.79 30.90 -5.14
C LEU A 193 -21.96 30.06 -4.59
N ALA A 194 -22.18 28.86 -5.11
CA ALA A 194 -23.20 27.94 -4.64
C ALA A 194 -23.00 27.59 -3.15
N HIS A 195 -21.75 27.36 -2.72
CA HIS A 195 -21.43 27.12 -1.31
C HIS A 195 -21.76 28.32 -0.42
N LYS A 196 -21.40 29.55 -0.84
CA LYS A 196 -21.77 30.78 -0.10
C LYS A 196 -23.28 30.93 0.03
N ILE A 197 -24.02 30.66 -1.05
CA ILE A 197 -25.50 30.68 -1.07
C ILE A 197 -26.07 29.64 -0.09
N LYS A 198 -25.58 28.40 -0.13
CA LYS A 198 -25.99 27.32 0.79
C LYS A 198 -25.80 27.70 2.26
N VAL A 199 -24.66 28.30 2.61
CA VAL A 199 -24.38 28.78 3.97
C VAL A 199 -25.35 29.89 4.38
N LYS A 200 -25.66 30.84 3.48
CA LYS A 200 -26.63 31.91 3.75
C LYS A 200 -28.03 31.34 4.00
N PHE A 201 -28.51 30.43 3.15
CA PHE A 201 -29.80 29.77 3.33
C PHE A 201 -29.90 29.01 4.65
N LYS A 202 -28.86 28.27 5.04
CA LYS A 202 -28.82 27.57 6.32
C LYS A 202 -28.91 28.51 7.53
N LYS A 203 -28.29 29.70 7.45
CA LYS A 203 -28.41 30.71 8.51
C LYS A 203 -29.81 31.31 8.59
N THR A 204 -30.46 31.54 7.45
CA THR A 204 -31.84 32.06 7.40
C THR A 204 -32.84 31.04 7.93
N SER A 205 -32.68 29.75 7.62
CA SER A 205 -33.56 28.69 8.13
C SER A 205 -33.40 28.42 9.62
N LEU A 206 -32.27 28.77 10.23
CA LEU A 206 -32.02 28.64 11.67
C LEU A 206 -32.55 29.83 12.49
N LYS A 207 -32.89 30.95 11.83
CA LYS A 207 -33.44 32.15 12.48
C LYS A 207 -34.97 32.17 12.52
N LYS A 208 -35.62 31.32 11.75
CA LYS A 208 -37.06 31.07 11.82
C LYS A 208 -37.29 29.88 12.74
#